data_AF-A0A973SKR8-F1
#
_entry.id   AF-A0A973SKR8-F1
#
_cell.length_a   1.000
_cell.length_b   1.000
_cell.length_c   1.000
_cell.angle_alpha   90.00
_cell.angle_beta   90.00
_cell.angle_gamma   90.00
#
_symmetry.space_group_name_H-M   'P 1'
#
loop_
_entity.id
_entity.type
_entity.pdbx_description
1 polymer ?
#
loop_
_entity_poly.entity_id
_entity_poly.type
_entity_poly.pdbx_seq_one_letter_code
_entity_poly.pdbx_strand_id
1 'polypeptide(L)'
;ADAVVDERLTYYVGVNNLIGMIGALGATALVDERLLLRRARDVLGRFAASRQAAGRAHRVTELLLDSPTLPCKANLLTRVAGLDELVGPLETQSVYVQIPNPLAVP
;
A
#
# COMPACT_ATOMS: atom_id res chain seq x y z
N ALA A 1 3.56 17.04 -5.57
CA ALA A 1 3.71 15.84 -4.73
C ALA A 1 4.97 15.12 -5.18
N ASP A 2 5.68 14.48 -4.27
CA ASP A 2 6.89 13.73 -4.58
C ASP A 2 6.52 12.27 -4.86
N ALA A 3 6.72 11.84 -6.10
CA ALA A 3 6.31 10.52 -6.56
C ALA A 3 7.00 9.38 -5.79
N VAL A 4 8.24 9.59 -5.36
CA VAL A 4 8.99 8.60 -4.57
C VAL A 4 8.37 8.48 -3.19
N VAL A 5 8.07 9.61 -2.55
CA VAL A 5 7.41 9.62 -1.23
C VAL A 5 6.04 8.95 -1.31
N ASP A 6 5.24 9.27 -2.33
CA ASP A 6 3.92 8.67 -2.52
C ASP A 6 4.01 7.15 -2.72
N GLU A 7 4.96 6.67 -3.54
CA GLU A 7 5.21 5.24 -3.74
C GLU A 7 5.61 4.54 -2.44
N ARG A 8 6.56 5.12 -1.70
CA ARG A 8 7.09 4.54 -0.46
C ARG A 8 6.03 4.53 0.64
N LEU A 9 5.27 5.60 0.83
CA LEU A 9 4.18 5.63 1.80
C LEU A 9 3.06 4.65 1.44
N THR A 10 2.73 4.51 0.15
CA THR A 10 1.74 3.53 -0.32
C THR A 10 2.17 2.11 0.02
N TYR A 11 3.44 1.77 -0.21
CA TYR A 11 3.98 0.47 0.19
C TYR A 11 4.00 0.30 1.71
N TYR A 12 4.61 1.22 2.47
CA TYR A 12 4.84 1.02 3.90
C TYR A 12 3.54 1.02 4.72
N VAL A 13 2.63 1.96 4.44
CA VAL A 13 1.37 2.09 5.18
C VAL A 13 0.31 1.14 4.61
N GLY A 14 0.21 1.06 3.29
CA GLY A 14 -0.81 0.26 2.63
C GLY A 14 -0.49 -1.24 2.62
N VAL A 15 0.61 -1.61 1.97
CA VAL A 15 0.93 -3.03 1.73
C VAL A 15 1.57 -3.67 2.96
N ASN A 16 2.71 -3.14 3.40
CA ASN A 16 3.55 -3.71 4.45
C ASN A 16 2.90 -3.64 5.85
N ASN A 17 1.92 -2.76 6.04
CA ASN A 17 1.23 -2.60 7.31
C ASN A 17 -0.25 -3.00 7.23
N LEU A 18 -1.10 -2.21 6.58
CA LEU A 18 -2.55 -2.42 6.60
C LEU A 18 -2.96 -3.77 5.99
N ILE A 19 -2.56 -4.05 4.76
CA ILE A 19 -2.92 -5.30 4.07
C ILE A 19 -2.23 -6.49 4.73
N GLY A 20 -0.96 -6.35 5.13
CA GLY A 20 -0.24 -7.39 5.89
C GLY A 20 -0.94 -7.78 7.19
N MET A 21 -1.42 -6.80 7.96
CA MET A 21 -2.19 -7.01 9.19
C MET A 21 -3.54 -7.71 8.89
N ILE A 22 -4.26 -7.27 7.87
CA ILE A 22 -5.52 -7.90 7.45
C ILE A 22 -5.30 -9.36 7.08
N GLY A 23 -4.26 -9.66 6.28
CA GLY A 23 -3.89 -11.01 5.90
C GLY A 23 -3.54 -11.88 7.11
N ALA A 24 -2.81 -11.34 8.11
CA ALA A 24 -2.48 -12.08 9.34
C ALA A 24 -3.72 -12.45 10.17
N LEU A 25 -4.68 -11.52 10.30
CA LEU A 25 -5.95 -11.77 11.00
C LEU A 25 -6.83 -12.77 10.23
N GLY A 26 -6.86 -12.68 8.89
CA GLY A 26 -7.57 -13.61 8.02
C GLY A 26 -7.00 -15.03 8.06
N ALA A 27 -5.66 -15.16 7.98
CA ALA A 27 -4.97 -16.44 8.01
C ALA A 27 -5.13 -17.21 9.33
N THR A 28 -5.41 -16.48 10.42
CA THR A 28 -5.69 -17.07 11.74
C THR A 28 -7.19 -17.25 12.01
N ALA A 29 -8.04 -16.98 11.02
CA ALA A 29 -9.50 -17.03 11.12
C ALA A 29 -10.09 -16.20 12.27
N LEU A 30 -9.35 -15.17 12.73
CA LEU A 30 -9.81 -14.27 13.79
C LEU A 30 -10.98 -13.41 13.31
N VAL A 31 -10.91 -12.96 12.06
CA VAL A 31 -11.97 -12.26 11.33
C VAL A 31 -11.83 -12.62 9.85
N ASP A 32 -12.94 -12.74 9.13
CA ASP A 32 -12.93 -12.93 7.66
C ASP A 32 -12.14 -11.80 6.97
N GLU A 33 -11.15 -12.18 6.14
CA GLU A 33 -10.26 -11.24 5.47
C GLU A 33 -11.03 -10.26 4.56
N ARG A 34 -12.05 -10.74 3.85
CA ARG A 34 -12.85 -9.90 2.94
C ARG A 34 -13.68 -8.89 3.72
N LEU A 35 -14.15 -9.23 4.92
CA LEU A 35 -14.82 -8.28 5.81
C LEU A 35 -13.86 -7.16 6.24
N LEU A 36 -12.62 -7.50 6.61
CA LEU A 36 -11.61 -6.52 6.99
C LEU A 36 -11.20 -5.63 5.80
N LEU A 37 -11.03 -6.19 4.60
CA LEU A 37 -10.73 -5.43 3.38
C LEU A 37 -11.84 -4.43 3.06
N ARG A 38 -13.12 -4.85 3.10
CA ARG A 38 -14.26 -3.93 2.92
C ARG A 38 -14.27 -2.84 3.99
N ARG A 39 -14.03 -3.19 5.25
CA ARG A 39 -13.98 -2.22 6.35
C ARG A 39 -12.85 -1.21 6.18
N ALA A 40 -11.68 -1.66 5.72
CA ALA A 40 -10.56 -0.80 5.41
C ALA A 40 -10.89 0.16 4.26
N ARG A 41 -11.49 -0.34 3.17
CA ARG A 41 -11.97 0.47 2.05
C ARG A 41 -12.96 1.55 2.52
N ASP A 42 -13.92 1.20 3.37
CA ASP A 42 -14.90 2.15 3.91
C ASP A 42 -14.25 3.27 4.75
N VAL A 43 -13.29 2.91 5.62
CA VAL A 43 -12.59 3.87 6.47
C VAL A 43 -11.74 4.82 5.63
N LEU A 44 -10.99 4.27 4.67
CA LEU A 44 -10.16 5.05 3.75
C LEU A 44 -11.04 5.95 2.86
N GLY A 45 -12.18 5.46 2.38
CA GLY A 45 -13.13 6.23 1.58
C GLY A 45 -13.70 7.43 2.35
N ARG A 46 -14.08 7.25 3.62
CA ARG A 46 -14.52 8.38 4.47
C ARG A 46 -13.39 9.39 4.70
N PHE A 47 -12.17 8.92 4.94
CA PHE A 47 -11.01 9.80 5.07
C PHE A 47 -10.78 10.60 3.79
N ALA A 48 -10.71 9.94 2.63
CA ALA A 48 -10.54 10.58 1.32
C ALA A 48 -11.61 11.65 1.06
N ALA A 49 -12.89 11.32 1.29
CA ALA A 49 -14.00 12.26 1.11
C ALA A 49 -13.84 13.50 2.00
N SER A 50 -13.48 13.33 3.28
CA SER A 50 -13.23 14.47 4.19
C SER A 50 -12.05 15.35 3.76
N ARG A 51 -11.00 14.74 3.23
CA ARG A 51 -9.82 15.43 2.70
C ARG A 51 -10.15 16.22 1.45
N GLN A 52 -10.92 15.63 0.55
CA GLN A 52 -11.39 16.28 -0.68
C GLN A 52 -12.30 17.47 -0.36
N ALA A 53 -13.24 17.33 0.58
CA ALA A 53 -14.10 18.42 1.03
C ALA A 53 -13.31 19.61 1.62
N ALA A 54 -12.13 19.35 2.21
CA ALA A 54 -11.22 20.37 2.71
C ALA A 54 -10.25 20.93 1.64
N GLY A 55 -10.38 20.52 0.36
CA GLY A 55 -9.47 20.91 -0.72
C GLY A 55 -8.06 20.33 -0.59
N ARG A 56 -7.89 19.21 0.13
CA ARG A 56 -6.60 18.64 0.48
C ARG A 56 -6.49 17.17 0.08
N ALA A 57 -6.55 16.92 -1.23
CA ALA A 57 -6.33 15.60 -1.85
C ALA A 57 -5.16 14.84 -1.21
N HIS A 58 -5.29 13.51 -1.09
CA HIS A 58 -4.33 12.68 -0.37
C HIS A 58 -3.94 11.48 -1.22
N ARG A 59 -2.83 11.64 -1.95
CA ARG A 59 -2.41 10.74 -3.02
C ARG A 59 -2.31 9.27 -2.61
N VAL A 60 -1.76 9.00 -1.43
CA VAL A 60 -1.65 7.63 -0.90
C VAL A 60 -3.01 6.96 -0.75
N THR A 61 -4.03 7.70 -0.28
CA THR A 61 -5.38 7.13 -0.10
C THR A 61 -6.07 6.91 -1.43
N GLU A 62 -5.89 7.82 -2.39
CA GLU A 62 -6.39 7.66 -3.76
C GLU A 62 -5.78 6.42 -4.43
N LEU A 63 -4.45 6.24 -4.33
CA LEU A 63 -3.78 5.05 -4.86
C LEU A 63 -4.31 3.76 -4.24
N LEU A 64 -4.52 3.75 -2.91
CA LEU A 64 -5.06 2.57 -2.22
C LEU A 64 -6.49 2.24 -2.62
N LEU A 65 -7.33 3.23 -2.91
CA LEU A 65 -8.75 3.01 -3.24
C LEU A 65 -8.99 2.73 -4.73
N ASP A 66 -8.24 3.38 -5.62
CA ASP A 66 -8.62 3.50 -7.03
C ASP A 66 -7.63 2.85 -7.99
N SER A 67 -6.38 2.62 -7.57
CA SER A 67 -5.38 1.96 -8.43
C SER A 67 -5.64 0.46 -8.53
N PRO A 68 -5.63 -0.15 -9.74
CA PRO A 68 -5.80 -1.60 -9.89
C PRO A 68 -4.61 -2.39 -9.34
N THR A 69 -3.44 -1.76 -9.25
CA THR A 69 -2.21 -2.35 -8.70
C THR A 69 -1.57 -1.43 -7.68
N LEU A 70 -0.80 -2.02 -6.76
CA LEU A 70 -0.03 -1.29 -5.76
C LEU A 70 1.47 -1.55 -5.92
N PRO A 71 2.32 -0.54 -5.67
CA PRO A 71 3.75 -0.77 -5.54
C PRO A 71 4.05 -1.62 -4.31
N CYS A 72 4.87 -2.64 -4.49
CA CYS A 72 5.31 -3.54 -3.44
C CYS A 72 6.82 -3.74 -3.51
N LYS A 73 7.51 -3.59 -2.38
CA LYS A 73 8.94 -3.85 -2.29
C LYS A 73 9.20 -5.34 -2.43
N ALA A 74 10.02 -5.70 -3.41
CA ALA A 74 10.37 -7.08 -3.70
C ALA A 74 11.71 -7.44 -3.05
N ASN A 75 11.74 -7.62 -1.72
CA ASN A 75 12.99 -7.86 -0.96
C ASN A 75 13.84 -9.01 -1.55
N LEU A 76 13.22 -10.12 -1.97
CA LEU A 76 13.95 -11.23 -2.59
C LEU A 76 14.59 -10.82 -3.92
N LEU A 77 13.84 -10.12 -4.78
CA LEU A 77 14.33 -9.65 -6.07
C LEU A 77 15.41 -8.57 -5.91
N THR A 78 15.28 -7.70 -4.91
CA THR A 78 16.32 -6.74 -4.50
C THR A 78 17.64 -7.46 -4.22
N ARG A 79 17.61 -8.57 -3.46
CA ARG A 79 18.80 -9.36 -3.15
C ARG A 79 19.34 -10.11 -4.37
N VAL A 80 18.48 -10.66 -5.21
CA VAL A 80 18.89 -11.29 -6.49
C VAL A 80 19.58 -10.27 -7.41
N ALA A 81 19.14 -9.01 -7.39
CA ALA A 81 19.76 -7.91 -8.14
C ALA A 81 21.08 -7.40 -7.53
N GLY A 82 21.53 -7.96 -6.39
CA GLY A 82 22.78 -7.56 -5.73
C GLY A 82 22.72 -6.18 -5.08
N LEU A 83 21.53 -5.64 -4.83
CA LEU A 83 21.36 -4.31 -4.22
C LEU A 83 21.53 -4.38 -2.69
N ASP A 84 22.19 -3.36 -2.16
CA ASP A 84 22.30 -3.10 -0.72
C ASP A 84 21.39 -1.94 -0.34
N GLU A 85 20.38 -2.23 0.47
CA GLU A 85 19.36 -1.27 0.87
C GLU A 85 19.87 -0.21 1.85
N LEU A 86 21.05 -0.41 2.44
CA LEU A 86 21.69 0.52 3.36
C LEU A 86 22.65 1.50 2.66
N VAL A 87 22.84 1.32 1.34
CA VAL A 87 23.80 2.09 0.55
C VAL A 87 23.09 2.74 -0.62
N GLY A 88 23.28 4.06 -0.75
CA GLY A 88 22.76 4.82 -1.88
C GLY A 88 21.39 5.47 -1.63
N PRO A 89 20.83 6.11 -2.67
CA PRO A 89 19.60 6.88 -2.55
C PRO A 89 18.35 5.99 -2.55
N LEU A 90 17.33 6.39 -1.78
CA LEU A 90 16.08 5.66 -1.49
C LEU A 90 15.33 5.19 -2.75
N GLU A 91 15.50 5.92 -3.84
CA GLU A 91 14.93 5.69 -5.16
C GLU A 91 15.48 4.41 -5.81
N THR A 92 16.74 4.07 -5.52
CA THR A 92 17.49 3.02 -6.25
C THR A 92 17.89 1.82 -5.39
N GLN A 93 17.74 1.94 -4.07
CA GLN A 93 18.23 0.94 -3.13
C GLN A 93 17.39 -0.36 -3.09
N SER A 94 16.24 -0.42 -3.77
CA SER A 94 15.34 -1.58 -3.72
C SER A 94 14.53 -1.75 -5.00
N VAL A 95 14.24 -3.00 -5.35
CA VAL A 95 13.33 -3.33 -6.45
C VAL A 95 11.89 -3.26 -5.97
N TYR A 96 11.05 -2.59 -6.76
CA TYR A 96 9.60 -2.54 -6.56
C TYR A 96 8.89 -3.20 -7.75
N VAL A 97 7.81 -3.91 -7.43
CA VAL A 97 6.93 -4.57 -8.41
C VAL A 97 5.49 -4.10 -8.19
N GLN A 98 4.65 -4.27 -9.20
CA GLN A 98 3.22 -4.00 -9.10
C GLN A 98 2.47 -5.28 -8.74
N ILE A 99 1.69 -5.25 -7.65
CA ILE A 99 0.82 -6.36 -7.23
C ILE A 99 -0.65 -5.98 -7.39
N PRO A 100 -1.57 -6.94 -7.63
CA PRO A 100 -3.00 -6.65 -7.65
C PRO A 100 -3.46 -5.97 -6.34
N ASN A 101 -4.29 -4.93 -6.45
CA ASN A 101 -4.80 -4.22 -5.30
C ASN A 101 -6.06 -4.92 -4.72
N PRO A 102 -6.01 -5.52 -3.52
CA PRO A 102 -7.17 -6.17 -2.92
C PRO A 102 -8.25 -5.18 -2.47
N LEU A 103 -7.92 -3.89 -2.35
CA LEU A 103 -8.87 -2.83 -2.01
C LEU A 103 -9.59 -2.25 -3.22
N ALA A 104 -9.11 -2.48 -4.45
CA ALA A 104 -9.75 -1.99 -5.68
C ALA A 104 -10.97 -2.83 -6.08
N VAL A 105 -11.12 -4.03 -5.50
CA VAL A 105 -12.25 -4.93 -5.75
C VAL A 105 -13.35 -4.64 -4.70
N PRO A 106 -14.60 -4.35 -5.13
CA PRO A 106 -15.72 -4.13 -4.21
C PRO A 106 -16.13 -5.38 -3.42
#